data_AF-A0A413MGE1-F1
#
_entry.id   AF-A0A413MGE1-F1
#
_cell.length_a   1.000
_cell.length_b   1.000
_cell.length_c   1.000
_cell.angle_alpha   90.00
_cell.angle_beta   90.00
_cell.angle_gamma   90.00
#
_symmetry.space_group_name_H-M   'P 1'
#
loop_
_entity.id
_entity.type
_entity.pdbx_description
1 polymer ?
#
loop_
_entity_poly.entity_id
_entity_poly.type
_entity_poly.pdbx_seq_one_letter_code
_entity_poly.pdbx_strand_id
1 'polypeptide(L)'
;MEEKPKLAFVGNSHIAFWALNIYFPQWECLNYGVPGEGLAYVEAFDVDTSDCRVVIQFGSNDIYQLNDENVDGYVERYVKAVLAVPSRQTYLFCIFPRNDYDDYSTSVNKFICMLNQKIHRKLEGTDIIYLDVFDRLLQDGRLNPELTIDDLHLNGKGYSILSEALRRTLE
;
A
#
# COMPACT_ATOMS: atom_id res chain seq x y z
N MET A 1 -8.57 30.93 -8.56
CA MET A 1 -7.75 29.77 -8.17
C MET A 1 -8.55 28.56 -8.57
N GLU A 2 -8.05 27.73 -9.47
CA GLU A 2 -8.65 26.42 -9.74
C GLU A 2 -8.49 25.56 -8.48
N GLU A 3 -9.59 24.98 -7.98
CA GLU A 3 -9.52 23.96 -6.95
C GLU A 3 -8.80 22.73 -7.51
N LYS A 4 -7.75 22.29 -6.82
CA LYS A 4 -7.02 21.10 -7.22
C LYS A 4 -7.89 19.86 -6.95
N PRO A 5 -7.87 18.85 -7.82
CA PRO A 5 -8.52 17.58 -7.50
C PRO A 5 -7.85 16.95 -6.26
N LYS A 6 -8.65 16.25 -5.44
CA LYS A 6 -8.21 15.67 -4.16
C LYS A 6 -7.72 14.23 -4.31
N LEU A 7 -6.60 13.94 -3.67
CA LEU A 7 -6.01 12.61 -3.58
C LEU A 7 -5.76 12.27 -2.11
N ALA A 8 -6.56 11.37 -1.56
CA ALA A 8 -6.42 10.91 -0.18
C ALA A 8 -5.54 9.66 -0.15
N PHE A 9 -4.57 9.63 0.75
CA PHE A 9 -3.68 8.49 0.95
C PHE A 9 -3.95 7.89 2.33
N VAL A 10 -4.33 6.62 2.39
CA VAL A 10 -4.72 5.91 3.61
C VAL A 10 -3.79 4.73 3.83
N GLY A 11 -3.22 4.59 5.03
CA GLY A 11 -2.32 3.47 5.26
C GLY A 11 -1.44 3.57 6.50
N ASN A 12 -0.31 2.87 6.42
CA ASN A 12 0.67 2.80 7.51
C ASN A 12 1.82 3.82 7.35
N SER A 13 2.99 3.54 7.94
CA SER A 13 4.18 4.38 7.87
C SER A 13 4.64 4.70 6.44
N HIS A 14 4.45 3.80 5.48
CA HIS A 14 4.79 4.08 4.08
C HIS A 14 3.98 5.24 3.51
N ILE A 15 2.72 5.40 3.91
CA ILE A 15 1.90 6.55 3.55
C ILE A 15 2.27 7.77 4.39
N ALA A 16 2.44 7.59 5.71
CA ALA A 16 2.73 8.69 6.64
C ALA A 16 3.99 9.47 6.25
N PHE A 17 5.01 8.77 5.74
CA PHE A 17 6.31 9.35 5.39
C PHE A 17 6.47 9.70 3.90
N TRP A 18 5.43 9.51 3.08
CA TRP A 18 5.50 9.89 1.67
C TRP A 18 5.44 11.41 1.54
N ALA A 19 6.45 12.00 0.89
CA ALA A 19 6.50 13.44 0.59
C ALA A 19 5.50 13.84 -0.53
N LEU A 20 4.20 13.68 -0.30
CA LEU A 20 3.12 13.78 -1.29
C LEU A 20 3.15 15.08 -2.10
N ASN A 21 3.38 16.23 -1.46
CA ASN A 21 3.42 17.54 -2.13
C ASN A 21 4.58 17.67 -3.14
N ILE A 22 5.64 16.86 -3.00
CA ILE A 22 6.76 16.82 -3.95
C ILE A 22 6.38 15.95 -5.16
N TYR A 23 5.76 14.80 -4.91
CA TYR A 23 5.46 13.81 -5.95
C TYR A 23 4.17 14.10 -6.73
N PHE A 24 3.20 14.78 -6.12
CA PHE A 24 1.87 15.05 -6.69
C PHE A 24 1.49 16.54 -6.57
N PRO A 25 2.31 17.48 -7.08
CA PRO A 25 2.09 18.92 -6.86
C PRO A 25 0.81 19.48 -7.49
N GLN A 26 0.21 18.76 -8.45
CA GLN A 26 -1.05 19.13 -9.11
C GLN A 26 -2.30 18.74 -8.30
N TRP A 27 -2.13 17.95 -7.24
CA TRP A 27 -3.21 17.43 -6.42
C TRP A 27 -3.26 18.15 -5.07
N GLU A 28 -4.45 18.21 -4.48
CA GLU A 28 -4.61 18.43 -3.05
C GLU A 28 -4.46 17.08 -2.35
N CYS A 29 -3.30 16.85 -1.73
CA CYS A 29 -3.00 15.56 -1.08
C CYS A 29 -3.43 15.57 0.39
N LEU A 30 -4.27 14.61 0.76
CA LEU A 30 -4.68 14.35 2.15
C LEU A 30 -3.93 13.12 2.65
N ASN A 31 -3.14 13.26 3.72
CA ASN A 31 -2.33 12.16 4.27
C ASN A 31 -3.00 11.60 5.52
N TYR A 32 -3.53 10.38 5.39
CA TYR A 32 -4.10 9.56 6.46
C TYR A 32 -3.22 8.32 6.71
N GLY A 33 -1.90 8.51 6.69
CA GLY A 33 -0.94 7.50 7.08
C GLY A 33 -0.70 7.50 8.58
N VAL A 34 -0.84 6.34 9.23
CA VAL A 34 -0.57 6.18 10.67
C VAL A 34 0.52 5.12 10.87
N PRO A 35 1.74 5.50 11.32
CA PRO A 35 2.83 4.55 11.53
C PRO A 35 2.46 3.40 12.47
N GLY A 36 2.90 2.18 12.12
CA GLY A 36 2.64 0.97 12.91
C GLY A 36 1.25 0.34 12.73
N GLU A 37 0.31 1.05 12.10
CA GLU A 37 -1.06 0.55 11.91
C GLU A 37 -1.16 -0.50 10.79
N GLY A 38 -2.22 -1.30 10.88
CA GLY A 38 -2.52 -2.41 9.98
C GLY A 38 -3.99 -2.45 9.60
N LEU A 39 -4.54 -3.66 9.48
CA LEU A 39 -5.92 -3.89 9.04
C LEU A 39 -6.96 -3.18 9.95
N ALA A 40 -6.76 -3.20 11.26
CA ALA A 40 -7.70 -2.62 12.22
C ALA A 40 -7.93 -1.10 12.00
N TYR A 41 -6.88 -0.37 11.60
CA TYR A 41 -6.99 1.05 11.27
C TYR A 41 -7.85 1.29 10.03
N VAL A 42 -7.65 0.49 8.98
CA VAL A 42 -8.43 0.62 7.73
C VAL A 42 -9.89 0.18 7.95
N GLU A 43 -10.14 -0.82 8.78
CA GLU A 43 -11.50 -1.22 9.18
C GLU A 43 -12.22 -0.13 9.98
N ALA A 44 -11.49 0.64 10.78
CA ALA A 44 -12.01 1.74 11.59
C ALA A 44 -12.01 3.10 10.87
N PHE A 45 -11.58 3.16 9.61
CA PHE A 45 -11.44 4.41 8.87
C PHE A 45 -12.81 5.01 8.54
N ASP A 46 -13.14 6.14 9.18
CA ASP A 46 -14.46 6.78 9.15
C ASP A 46 -14.46 8.18 8.49
N VAL A 47 -13.32 8.60 7.94
CA VAL A 47 -13.18 9.88 7.24
C VAL A 47 -13.93 9.84 5.90
N ASP A 48 -14.81 10.82 5.68
CA ASP A 48 -15.48 10.99 4.39
C ASP A 48 -14.49 11.42 3.31
N THR A 49 -14.20 10.48 2.42
CA THR A 49 -13.32 10.64 1.25
C THR A 49 -14.09 10.45 -0.06
N SER A 50 -15.43 10.55 -0.02
CA SER A 50 -16.30 10.35 -1.18
C SER A 50 -16.05 11.31 -2.36
N ASP A 51 -15.45 12.48 -2.10
CA ASP A 51 -15.03 13.43 -3.13
C ASP A 51 -13.57 13.25 -3.58
N CYS A 52 -12.84 12.27 -3.04
CA CYS A 52 -11.43 12.02 -3.32
C CYS A 52 -11.23 10.83 -4.26
N ARG A 53 -10.13 10.86 -5.02
CA ARG A 53 -9.47 9.60 -5.42
C ARG A 53 -8.70 9.09 -4.20
N VAL A 54 -8.75 7.79 -3.91
CA VAL A 54 -8.16 7.23 -2.69
C VAL A 54 -7.05 6.24 -3.05
N VAL A 55 -5.88 6.42 -2.44
CA VAL A 55 -4.72 5.54 -2.55
C VAL A 55 -4.55 4.82 -1.23
N ILE A 56 -4.58 3.50 -1.25
CA ILE A 56 -4.53 2.66 -0.06
C ILE A 56 -3.24 1.83 -0.08
N GLN A 57 -2.53 1.80 1.04
CA GLN A 57 -1.39 0.92 1.25
C GLN A 57 -1.27 0.53 2.73
N PHE A 58 -1.42 -0.75 3.04
CA PHE A 58 -1.24 -1.29 4.40
C PHE A 58 -0.92 -2.80 4.33
N GLY A 59 -0.89 -3.47 5.49
CA GLY A 59 -0.75 -4.93 5.57
C GLY A 59 0.62 -5.43 6.02
N SER A 60 1.69 -4.63 5.85
CA SER A 60 3.05 -5.04 6.24
C SER A 60 3.16 -5.34 7.75
N ASN A 61 2.48 -4.56 8.59
CA ASN A 61 2.51 -4.72 10.05
C ASN A 61 1.69 -5.92 10.55
N ASP A 62 0.74 -6.39 9.76
CA ASP A 62 -0.14 -7.52 10.13
C ASP A 62 0.53 -8.88 9.90
N ILE A 63 1.52 -8.95 9.00
CA ILE A 63 2.19 -10.19 8.56
C ILE A 63 2.64 -11.08 9.72
N TYR A 64 3.15 -10.48 10.81
CA TYR A 64 3.65 -11.21 11.98
C TYR A 64 2.60 -12.03 12.71
N GLN A 65 1.33 -11.70 12.52
CA GLN A 65 0.20 -12.39 13.15
C GLN A 65 -0.43 -13.42 12.22
N LEU A 66 0.06 -13.54 10.98
CA LEU A 66 -0.53 -14.40 9.97
C LEU A 66 0.12 -15.78 9.93
N ASN A 67 -0.71 -16.78 9.69
CA ASN A 67 -0.31 -18.17 9.48
C ASN A 67 -1.31 -18.86 8.53
N ASP A 68 -1.06 -20.13 8.21
CA ASP A 68 -1.89 -20.89 7.27
C ASP A 68 -3.35 -21.03 7.72
N GLU A 69 -3.63 -20.95 9.04
CA GLU A 69 -4.97 -21.10 9.59
C GLU A 69 -5.81 -19.83 9.46
N ASN A 70 -5.18 -18.65 9.52
CA ASN A 70 -5.90 -17.37 9.57
C ASN A 70 -5.76 -16.51 8.31
N VAL A 71 -4.83 -16.84 7.39
CA VAL A 71 -4.51 -16.00 6.23
C VAL A 71 -5.72 -15.76 5.33
N ASP A 72 -6.57 -16.76 5.10
CA ASP A 72 -7.75 -16.59 4.25
C ASP A 72 -8.78 -15.66 4.90
N GLY A 73 -9.01 -15.80 6.21
CA GLY A 73 -9.87 -14.89 6.96
C GLY A 73 -9.34 -13.45 6.99
N TYR A 74 -8.03 -13.28 7.07
CA TYR A 74 -7.38 -11.98 6.95
C TYR A 74 -7.61 -11.37 5.56
N VAL A 75 -7.44 -12.13 4.47
CA VAL A 75 -7.65 -11.65 3.10
C VAL A 75 -9.09 -11.17 2.89
N GLU A 76 -10.09 -11.91 3.39
CA GLU A 76 -11.49 -11.47 3.30
C GLU A 76 -11.73 -10.14 4.00
N ARG A 77 -11.19 -9.98 5.22
CA ARG A 77 -11.31 -8.73 5.97
C ARG A 77 -10.56 -7.58 5.31
N TYR A 78 -9.37 -7.84 4.78
CA TYR A 78 -8.56 -6.88 4.06
C TYR A 78 -9.31 -6.30 2.87
N VAL A 79 -9.86 -7.17 2.00
CA VAL A 79 -10.59 -6.75 0.81
C VAL A 79 -11.89 -6.03 1.19
N LYS A 80 -12.61 -6.52 2.21
CA LYS A 80 -13.79 -5.84 2.73
C LYS A 80 -13.47 -4.43 3.25
N ALA A 81 -12.36 -4.26 3.97
CA ALA A 81 -11.93 -2.96 4.48
C ALA A 81 -11.60 -1.99 3.34
N VAL A 82 -10.85 -2.44 2.33
CA VAL A 82 -10.54 -1.64 1.14
C VAL A 82 -11.80 -1.20 0.39
N LEU A 83 -12.75 -2.11 0.19
CA LEU A 83 -14.02 -1.82 -0.49
C LEU A 83 -14.94 -0.87 0.29
N ALA A 84 -14.77 -0.79 1.61
CA ALA A 84 -15.59 0.06 2.48
C ALA A 84 -15.13 1.52 2.49
N VAL A 85 -13.91 1.83 2.02
CA VAL A 85 -13.41 3.21 1.99
C VAL A 85 -14.12 4.01 0.89
N PRO A 86 -14.87 5.07 1.22
CA PRO A 86 -15.62 5.83 0.22
C PRO A 86 -14.68 6.58 -0.72
N SER A 87 -14.85 6.42 -2.03
CA SER A 87 -13.97 7.08 -3.00
C SER A 87 -14.67 7.30 -4.34
N ARG A 88 -14.11 8.20 -5.16
CA ARG A 88 -14.43 8.30 -6.59
C ARG A 88 -13.75 7.20 -7.42
N GLN A 89 -12.59 6.76 -6.95
CA GLN A 89 -11.76 5.72 -7.53
C GLN A 89 -10.77 5.29 -6.46
N THR A 90 -10.67 3.99 -6.23
CA THR A 90 -9.69 3.42 -5.30
C THR A 90 -8.49 2.85 -6.06
N TYR A 91 -7.30 3.17 -5.59
CA TYR A 91 -6.01 2.62 -6.02
C TYR A 91 -5.42 1.87 -4.84
N LEU A 92 -5.12 0.59 -5.01
CA LEU A 92 -4.57 -0.24 -3.95
C LEU A 92 -3.15 -0.67 -4.32
N PHE A 93 -2.16 -0.24 -3.56
CA PHE A 93 -0.81 -0.80 -3.69
C PHE A 93 -0.76 -2.21 -3.10
N CYS A 94 0.03 -3.07 -3.74
CA CYS A 94 0.44 -4.34 -3.14
C CYS A 94 1.17 -4.10 -1.80
N ILE A 95 1.18 -5.10 -0.92
CA ILE A 95 2.04 -5.10 0.25
C ILE A 95 3.49 -5.16 -0.25
N PHE A 96 4.34 -4.25 0.21
CA PHE A 96 5.73 -4.13 -0.26
C PHE A 96 6.63 -5.22 0.33
N PRO A 97 7.73 -5.59 -0.36
CA PRO A 97 8.73 -6.46 0.21
C PRO A 97 9.44 -5.79 1.38
N ARG A 98 10.00 -6.61 2.27
CA ARG A 98 10.73 -6.20 3.48
C ARG A 98 11.84 -7.20 3.82
N ASN A 99 12.80 -6.73 4.60
CA ASN A 99 14.06 -7.41 4.90
C ASN A 99 14.50 -7.25 6.36
N ASP A 100 13.73 -6.58 7.22
CA ASP A 100 14.09 -6.20 8.60
C ASP A 100 14.16 -7.39 9.58
N TYR A 101 14.19 -8.61 9.06
CA TYR A 101 14.44 -9.85 9.79
C TYR A 101 15.93 -10.20 9.69
N ASP A 102 16.53 -10.54 10.84
CA ASP A 102 17.95 -10.91 10.95
C ASP A 102 18.19 -12.39 10.56
N ASP A 103 17.77 -12.78 9.35
CA ASP A 103 17.92 -14.15 8.85
C ASP A 103 18.36 -14.25 7.38
N TYR A 104 18.55 -13.12 6.69
CA TYR A 104 18.84 -13.02 5.24
C TYR A 104 17.86 -13.81 4.34
N SER A 105 16.72 -14.24 4.89
CA SER A 105 15.76 -15.10 4.22
C SER A 105 14.96 -14.34 3.17
N THR A 106 14.45 -15.08 2.18
CA THR A 106 13.45 -14.60 1.23
C THR A 106 12.04 -15.10 1.58
N SER A 107 11.90 -15.88 2.66
CA SER A 107 10.63 -16.51 3.03
C SER A 107 9.53 -15.48 3.31
N VAL A 108 9.85 -14.37 3.97
CA VAL A 108 8.87 -13.30 4.20
C VAL A 108 8.37 -12.71 2.88
N ASN A 109 9.25 -12.44 1.91
CA ASN A 109 8.84 -11.89 0.62
C ASN A 109 8.09 -12.91 -0.24
N LYS A 110 8.38 -14.22 -0.10
CA LYS A 110 7.57 -15.28 -0.71
C LYS A 110 6.17 -15.33 -0.10
N PHE A 111 6.05 -15.18 1.22
CA PHE A 111 4.77 -15.10 1.91
C PHE A 111 3.97 -13.86 1.48
N ILE A 112 4.62 -12.69 1.43
CA ILE A 112 4.00 -11.44 0.95
C ILE A 112 3.53 -11.57 -0.49
N CYS A 113 4.34 -12.16 -1.38
CA CYS A 113 3.95 -12.42 -2.76
C CYS A 113 2.69 -13.30 -2.85
N MET A 114 2.64 -14.39 -2.07
CA MET A 114 1.46 -15.26 -1.97
C MET A 114 0.22 -14.48 -1.45
N LEU A 115 0.40 -13.66 -0.42
CA LEU A 115 -0.67 -12.85 0.16
C LEU A 115 -1.21 -11.81 -0.84
N ASN A 116 -0.31 -11.09 -1.53
CA ASN A 116 -0.67 -10.15 -2.60
C ASN A 116 -1.48 -10.83 -3.69
N GLN A 117 -1.09 -12.04 -4.12
CA GLN A 117 -1.87 -12.81 -5.11
C GLN A 117 -3.26 -13.19 -4.60
N LYS A 118 -3.41 -13.60 -3.34
CA LYS A 118 -4.73 -13.89 -2.75
C LYS A 118 -5.62 -12.64 -2.71
N ILE A 119 -5.06 -11.50 -2.29
CA ILE A 119 -5.76 -10.21 -2.26
C ILE A 119 -6.19 -9.80 -3.68
N HIS A 120 -5.26 -9.82 -4.64
CA HIS A 120 -5.53 -9.40 -6.01
C HIS A 120 -6.64 -10.25 -6.66
N ARG A 121 -6.62 -11.59 -6.49
CA ARG A 121 -7.69 -12.47 -6.99
C ARG A 121 -9.07 -12.11 -6.40
N LYS A 122 -9.12 -11.70 -5.13
CA LYS A 122 -10.38 -11.31 -4.47
C LYS A 122 -10.92 -9.96 -4.92
N LEU A 123 -10.10 -9.16 -5.59
CA LEU A 123 -10.48 -7.88 -6.18
C LEU A 123 -10.97 -8.03 -7.63
N GLU A 124 -10.89 -9.23 -8.22
CA GLU A 124 -11.42 -9.49 -9.56
C GLU A 124 -12.91 -9.11 -9.65
N GLY A 125 -13.26 -8.30 -10.65
CA GLY A 125 -14.62 -7.80 -10.85
C GLY A 125 -14.98 -6.54 -10.05
N THR A 126 -14.08 -6.03 -9.21
CA THR A 126 -14.20 -4.71 -8.59
C THR A 126 -13.65 -3.63 -9.54
N ASP A 127 -13.93 -2.37 -9.23
CA ASP A 127 -13.39 -1.19 -9.93
C ASP A 127 -12.05 -0.71 -9.34
N ILE A 128 -11.49 -1.41 -8.36
CA ILE A 128 -10.22 -1.06 -7.71
C ILE A 128 -9.07 -1.24 -8.71
N ILE A 129 -8.25 -0.18 -8.85
CA ILE A 129 -7.01 -0.25 -9.63
C ILE A 129 -5.90 -0.79 -8.72
N TYR A 130 -5.52 -2.05 -8.95
CA TYR A 130 -4.43 -2.68 -8.22
C TYR A 130 -3.06 -2.26 -8.78
N LEU A 131 -2.21 -1.70 -7.93
CA LEU A 131 -0.88 -1.22 -8.26
C LEU A 131 0.17 -2.23 -7.79
N ASP A 132 0.45 -3.22 -8.65
CA ASP A 132 1.50 -4.21 -8.42
C ASP A 132 2.88 -3.64 -8.75
N VAL A 133 3.62 -3.31 -7.69
CA VAL A 133 5.01 -2.82 -7.78
C VAL A 133 5.99 -3.77 -7.12
N PHE A 134 5.53 -4.97 -6.71
CA PHE A 134 6.30 -5.86 -5.84
C PHE A 134 7.67 -6.20 -6.44
N ASP A 135 7.69 -6.70 -7.68
CA ASP A 135 8.91 -7.08 -8.39
C ASP A 135 9.81 -5.88 -8.72
N ARG A 136 9.24 -4.67 -8.85
CA ARG A 136 9.99 -3.43 -9.09
C ARG A 136 10.78 -2.98 -7.85
N LEU A 137 10.39 -3.45 -6.67
CA LEU A 137 11.05 -3.16 -5.40
C LEU A 137 12.06 -4.24 -5.00
N LEU A 138 12.08 -5.38 -5.70
CA LEU A 138 12.95 -6.50 -5.37
C LEU A 138 14.34 -6.41 -6.02
N GLN A 139 15.31 -7.01 -5.34
CA GLN A 139 16.58 -7.48 -5.87
C GLN A 139 16.86 -8.84 -5.23
N ASP A 140 17.09 -9.87 -6.05
CA ASP A 140 17.41 -11.23 -5.59
C ASP A 140 16.40 -11.81 -4.56
N GLY A 141 15.11 -11.48 -4.73
CA GLY A 141 14.02 -11.93 -3.84
C GLY A 141 13.94 -11.20 -2.49
N ARG A 142 14.75 -10.14 -2.32
CA ARG A 142 14.78 -9.26 -1.15
C ARG A 142 14.39 -7.84 -1.55
N LEU A 143 13.92 -7.02 -0.61
CA LEU A 143 13.78 -5.58 -0.86
C LEU A 143 15.14 -5.04 -1.31
N ASN A 144 15.18 -4.31 -2.43
CA ASN A 144 16.43 -3.81 -2.97
C ASN A 144 17.07 -2.82 -1.95
N PRO A 145 18.31 -3.07 -1.49
CA PRO A 145 18.96 -2.24 -0.48
C PRO A 145 19.16 -0.78 -0.95
N GLU A 146 19.20 -0.53 -2.26
CA GLU A 146 19.25 0.84 -2.79
C GLU A 146 17.92 1.60 -2.68
N LEU A 147 16.81 0.92 -2.38
CA LEU A 147 15.46 1.50 -2.33
C LEU A 147 14.95 1.72 -0.91
N THR A 148 15.70 1.30 0.12
CA THR A 148 15.29 1.35 1.53
C THR A 148 16.27 2.14 2.39
N ILE A 149 15.84 2.53 3.60
CA ILE A 149 16.69 3.16 4.62
C ILE A 149 17.00 2.23 5.80
N ASP A 150 16.16 1.22 6.04
CA ASP A 150 16.19 0.37 7.23
C ASP A 150 15.64 -1.04 6.95
N ASP A 151 15.74 -1.50 5.70
CA ASP A 151 15.23 -2.80 5.25
C ASP A 151 13.69 -2.96 5.31
N LEU A 152 12.95 -1.89 5.61
CA LEU A 152 11.49 -1.85 5.57
C LEU A 152 10.98 -0.60 4.84
N HIS A 153 11.33 0.58 5.33
CA HIS A 153 10.87 1.86 4.81
C HIS A 153 11.64 2.25 3.55
N LEU A 154 10.92 2.80 2.59
CA LEU A 154 11.49 3.22 1.32
C LEU A 154 12.23 4.56 1.45
N ASN A 155 13.31 4.71 0.68
CA ASN A 155 13.97 5.98 0.46
C ASN A 155 13.35 6.71 -0.75
N GLY A 156 13.91 7.87 -1.12
CA GLY A 156 13.42 8.66 -2.25
C GLY A 156 13.42 7.92 -3.61
N LYS A 157 14.34 6.98 -3.84
CA LYS A 157 14.32 6.12 -5.06
C LYS A 157 13.12 5.17 -5.01
N GLY A 158 12.89 4.51 -3.88
CA GLY A 158 11.73 3.63 -3.68
C GLY A 158 10.41 4.38 -3.85
N TYR A 159 10.24 5.55 -3.23
CA TYR A 159 9.05 6.37 -3.42
C TYR A 159 8.88 6.88 -4.86
N SER A 160 9.97 7.11 -5.60
CA SER A 160 9.88 7.49 -7.01
C SER A 160 9.24 6.40 -7.88
N ILE A 161 9.52 5.12 -7.58
CA ILE A 161 8.89 3.97 -8.24
C ILE A 161 7.39 3.94 -7.95
N LEU A 162 6.99 4.13 -6.69
CA LEU A 162 5.58 4.18 -6.29
C LEU A 162 4.85 5.34 -6.97
N SER A 163 5.45 6.53 -6.97
CA SER A 163 4.85 7.73 -7.56
C SER A 163 4.73 7.65 -9.08
N GLU A 164 5.69 7.01 -9.75
CA GLU A 164 5.57 6.73 -11.18
C GLU A 164 4.42 5.76 -11.46
N ALA A 165 4.30 4.67 -10.68
CA ALA A 165 3.24 3.69 -10.84
C ALA A 165 1.85 4.34 -10.73
N LEU A 166 1.63 5.14 -9.68
CA LEU A 166 0.37 5.81 -9.45
C LEU A 166 0.08 6.93 -10.48
N ARG A 167 1.08 7.72 -10.89
CA ARG A 167 0.85 8.81 -11.88
C ARG A 167 0.31 8.28 -13.21
N ARG A 168 0.83 7.14 -13.69
CA ARG A 168 0.37 6.50 -14.94
C ARG A 168 -1.11 6.08 -14.91
N THR A 169 -1.72 5.99 -13.73
CA THR A 169 -3.14 5.65 -13.56
C THR A 169 -4.02 6.84 -13.18
N LEU A 170 -3.41 8.01 -12.95
CA LEU A 170 -4.11 9.25 -12.62
C LEU A 170 -4.37 10.13 -13.85
N GLU A 171 -3.59 9.94 -14.91
CA GLU A 171 -3.77 10.51 -16.25
C GLU A 171 -5.04 9.98 -16.93
#